data_AF-A0AAW2ZRW9-F1
#
_entry.id   AF-A0AAW2ZRW9-F1
#
_cell.length_a   1.000
_cell.length_b   1.000
_cell.length_c   1.000
_cell.angle_alpha   90.00
_cell.angle_beta   90.00
_cell.angle_gamma   90.00
#
_symmetry.space_group_name_H-M   'P 1'
#
loop_
_entity.id
_entity.type
_entity.pdbx_description
1 polymer ?
#
loop_
_entity_poly.entity_id
_entity_poly.type
_entity_poly.pdbx_seq_one_letter_code
_entity_poly.pdbx_strand_id
1 'polypeptide(L)'
;MTTLQATVFDNWDKTKTTYNRKTAEQWVKKEPISETAEGLLTWASQHPFLRVNTNPVPKGIFPEGVDVTLSDIVTSAPKRRRGGKILDDDIYDAFPKIRTYVPRGCCILHLKSEKESFSKIVVFAMKKFTGGPGDDDDMTKLLEEEEEHGDATSDVQKERERWEFYFAKKPEESKYILNTSKENGEAAHLSQFRYDNVQYYIFGSKNVHLIVKEKQDLKKYTAQRYMTALMIAEAMKDQIMDASNQNMTKFLDHLHDHDRNACFEFLNVAYQHVEFFDFEKSKYRFITFCENQKLTTMCSNNFEQNLEFARSCGLETTTSQRFPIEQQDELFKLIRRGYGKEGSVLYYFDESDQCIGMMKKKTAWYVCVRAIREKIRSYSFKCSKGEDSEAKANSVKKRLKVTIAQKQNWIGFSDQCKQDYINLALPFVDYIKQGLTNKKFNHEQVHEQYPVVWNKFLKEKKLSDEIDCGV
;
A
#
# COMPACT_ATOMS: atom_id res chain seq x y z
N MET A 1 18.29 -7.09 -19.90
CA MET A 1 18.06 -6.47 -18.58
C MET A 1 17.66 -5.04 -18.90
N THR A 2 16.53 -4.57 -18.40
CA THR A 2 16.05 -3.20 -18.72
C THR A 2 16.94 -2.15 -18.06
N THR A 3 16.94 -0.91 -18.57
CA THR A 3 17.65 0.22 -17.94
C THR A 3 17.22 0.48 -16.50
N LEU A 4 15.95 0.25 -16.15
CA LEU A 4 15.45 0.34 -14.77
C LEU A 4 16.23 -0.61 -13.83
N GLN A 5 16.30 -1.88 -14.21
CA GLN A 5 17.02 -2.92 -13.46
C GLN A 5 18.50 -2.59 -13.31
N ALA A 6 19.16 -2.17 -14.39
CA ALA A 6 20.58 -1.79 -14.36
C ALA A 6 20.81 -0.59 -13.42
N THR A 7 19.95 0.43 -13.51
CA THR A 7 20.01 1.62 -12.64
C THR A 7 19.85 1.25 -11.17
N VAL A 8 18.92 0.35 -10.84
CA VAL A 8 18.72 -0.13 -9.46
C VAL A 8 19.97 -0.86 -8.94
N PHE A 9 20.54 -1.79 -9.71
CA PHE A 9 21.74 -2.52 -9.29
C PHE A 9 22.96 -1.61 -9.15
N ASP A 10 23.15 -0.66 -10.05
CA ASP A 10 24.23 0.33 -9.96
C ASP A 10 24.09 1.21 -8.71
N ASN A 11 22.85 1.60 -8.35
CA ASN A 11 22.57 2.31 -7.12
C ASN A 11 22.84 1.44 -5.87
N TRP A 12 22.52 0.15 -5.92
CA TRP A 12 22.82 -0.79 -4.84
C TRP A 12 24.34 -0.98 -4.64
N ASP A 13 25.10 -1.02 -5.73
CA ASP A 13 26.56 -1.10 -5.70
C ASP A 13 27.18 0.17 -5.08
N LYS A 14 26.69 1.35 -5.49
CA LYS A 14 27.13 2.64 -4.93
C LYS A 14 26.81 2.78 -3.44
N THR A 15 25.69 2.22 -2.98
CA THR A 15 25.24 2.34 -1.58
C THR A 15 25.91 1.36 -0.61
N LYS A 16 26.89 0.57 -1.08
CA LYS A 16 27.59 -0.49 -0.31
C LYS A 16 26.63 -1.51 0.29
N THR A 17 25.48 -1.73 -0.33
CA THR A 17 24.55 -2.73 0.18
C THR A 17 25.13 -4.12 -0.05
N THR A 18 25.06 -5.00 0.96
CA THR A 18 25.57 -6.35 0.85
C THR A 18 24.57 -7.22 0.08
N TYR A 19 24.83 -7.40 -1.21
CA TYR A 19 24.13 -8.36 -2.07
C TYR A 19 25.11 -8.96 -3.08
N ASN A 20 24.76 -10.10 -3.68
CA ASN A 20 25.54 -10.68 -4.77
C ASN A 20 24.89 -10.27 -6.09
N ARG A 21 25.53 -9.36 -6.85
CA ARG A 21 25.00 -8.85 -8.12
C ARG A 21 24.76 -9.97 -9.13
N LYS A 22 25.74 -10.85 -9.35
CA LYS A 22 25.59 -12.00 -10.26
C LYS A 22 24.38 -12.88 -9.89
N THR A 23 24.18 -13.15 -8.60
CA THR A 23 23.00 -13.87 -8.13
C THR A 23 21.73 -13.07 -8.39
N ALA A 24 21.69 -11.77 -8.09
CA ALA A 24 20.53 -10.92 -8.38
C ALA A 24 20.17 -10.94 -9.87
N GLU A 25 21.15 -10.78 -10.76
CA GLU A 25 20.96 -10.81 -12.21
C GLU A 25 20.37 -12.14 -12.71
N GLN A 26 20.78 -13.27 -12.12
CA GLN A 26 20.19 -14.59 -12.41
C GLN A 26 18.72 -14.68 -12.01
N TRP A 27 18.31 -14.00 -10.94
CA TRP A 27 16.94 -14.01 -10.44
C TRP A 27 16.00 -13.04 -11.17
N VAL A 28 16.51 -12.08 -11.96
CA VAL A 28 15.69 -11.11 -12.73
C VAL A 28 14.65 -11.81 -13.61
N LYS A 29 15.05 -12.90 -14.27
CA LYS A 29 14.19 -13.66 -15.20
C LYS A 29 13.59 -14.93 -14.58
N LYS A 30 13.96 -15.29 -13.34
CA LYS A 30 13.54 -16.56 -12.75
C LYS A 30 12.10 -16.48 -12.23
N GLU A 31 11.25 -17.37 -12.71
CA GLU A 31 9.83 -17.45 -12.39
C GLU A 31 9.53 -18.61 -11.44
N PRO A 32 8.35 -18.64 -10.80
CA PRO A 32 7.82 -19.86 -10.22
C PRO A 32 7.75 -20.99 -11.26
N ILE A 33 8.01 -22.23 -10.81
CA ILE A 33 7.91 -23.42 -11.68
C ILE A 33 6.45 -23.68 -12.09
N SER A 34 5.52 -23.35 -11.21
CA SER A 34 4.08 -23.39 -11.42
C SER A 34 3.41 -22.23 -10.67
N GLU A 35 2.23 -21.82 -11.15
CA GLU A 35 1.37 -20.83 -10.48
C GLU A 35 0.53 -21.44 -9.36
N THR A 36 0.89 -22.63 -8.87
CA THR A 36 0.25 -23.26 -7.71
C THR A 36 0.79 -22.68 -6.41
N ALA A 37 0.07 -22.89 -5.31
CA ALA A 37 0.49 -22.48 -3.98
C ALA A 37 1.91 -23.03 -3.63
N GLU A 38 2.16 -24.31 -3.88
CA GLU A 38 3.45 -24.96 -3.62
C GLU A 38 4.57 -24.43 -4.53
N GLY A 39 4.25 -24.20 -5.82
CA GLY A 39 5.19 -23.63 -6.79
C GLY A 39 5.65 -22.24 -6.37
N LEU A 40 4.71 -21.41 -5.94
CA LEU A 40 4.97 -20.06 -5.47
C LEU A 40 5.76 -20.05 -4.15
N LEU A 41 5.39 -20.89 -3.17
CA LEU A 41 6.14 -21.03 -1.91
C LEU A 41 7.58 -21.49 -2.13
N THR A 42 7.77 -22.49 -3.01
CA THR A 42 9.10 -23.03 -3.32
C THR A 42 9.98 -21.97 -3.95
N TRP A 43 9.45 -21.25 -4.95
CA TRP A 43 10.17 -20.15 -5.59
C TRP A 43 10.50 -19.02 -4.62
N ALA A 44 9.52 -18.58 -3.82
CA ALA A 44 9.70 -17.48 -2.87
C ALA A 44 10.70 -17.83 -1.76
N SER A 45 10.73 -19.08 -1.30
CA SER A 45 11.68 -19.55 -0.27
C SER A 45 13.12 -19.58 -0.76
N GLN A 46 13.33 -19.69 -2.08
CA GLN A 46 14.65 -19.69 -2.71
C GLN A 46 15.09 -18.29 -3.16
N HIS A 47 14.16 -17.35 -3.34
CA HIS A 47 14.46 -16.02 -3.86
C HIS A 47 15.18 -15.16 -2.79
N PRO A 48 16.38 -14.61 -3.06
CA PRO A 48 17.20 -13.92 -2.05
C PRO A 48 16.65 -12.56 -1.56
N PHE A 49 15.55 -12.11 -2.15
CA PHE A 49 14.89 -10.82 -1.89
C PHE A 49 13.43 -10.97 -1.45
N LEU A 50 13.01 -12.21 -1.21
CA LEU A 50 11.71 -12.53 -0.63
C LEU A 50 11.92 -13.18 0.74
N ARG A 51 10.88 -13.12 1.56
CA ARG A 51 10.83 -13.83 2.82
C ARG A 51 9.45 -14.46 2.95
N VAL A 52 9.46 -15.75 3.24
CA VAL A 52 8.25 -16.51 3.59
C VAL A 52 8.16 -16.57 5.11
N ASN A 53 7.10 -15.98 5.68
CA ASN A 53 6.84 -16.03 7.11
C ASN A 53 5.75 -17.08 7.38
N THR A 54 6.15 -18.31 7.64
CA THR A 54 5.23 -19.40 7.99
C THR A 54 4.92 -19.39 9.49
N ASN A 55 3.64 -19.46 9.85
CA ASN A 55 3.18 -19.47 11.24
C ASN A 55 2.07 -20.49 11.42
N PRO A 56 2.13 -21.30 12.49
CA PRO A 56 1.02 -22.19 12.82
C PRO A 56 -0.19 -21.37 13.25
N VAL A 57 -1.36 -21.86 12.89
CA VAL A 57 -2.63 -21.39 13.43
C VAL A 57 -2.72 -21.81 14.90
N PRO A 58 -3.13 -20.93 15.83
CA PRO A 58 -3.29 -21.29 17.23
C PRO A 58 -4.18 -22.52 17.45
N LYS A 59 -3.82 -23.34 18.43
CA LYS A 59 -4.56 -24.55 18.78
C LYS A 59 -6.03 -24.24 19.13
N GLY A 60 -6.91 -25.18 18.78
CA GLY A 60 -8.34 -25.11 19.07
C GLY A 60 -9.14 -24.17 18.16
N ILE A 61 -8.53 -23.58 17.12
CA ILE A 61 -9.29 -22.94 16.03
C ILE A 61 -9.82 -24.03 15.07
N PHE A 62 -8.95 -24.99 14.74
CA PHE A 62 -9.29 -26.19 13.98
C PHE A 62 -9.51 -27.40 14.91
N PRO A 63 -10.22 -28.45 14.45
CA PRO A 63 -10.36 -29.72 15.16
C PRO A 63 -9.00 -30.36 15.49
N GLU A 64 -8.98 -31.24 16.50
CA GLU A 64 -7.80 -32.02 16.83
C GLU A 64 -7.38 -32.91 15.64
N GLY A 65 -6.07 -33.06 15.42
CA GLY A 65 -5.51 -33.79 14.28
C GLY A 65 -5.43 -33.00 12.97
N VAL A 66 -5.84 -31.72 12.97
CA VAL A 66 -5.72 -30.82 11.81
C VAL A 66 -4.67 -29.76 12.10
N ASP A 67 -3.53 -29.86 11.40
CA ASP A 67 -2.46 -28.88 11.44
C ASP A 67 -2.65 -27.87 10.31
N VAL A 68 -2.76 -26.59 10.67
CA VAL A 68 -2.87 -25.50 9.70
C VAL A 68 -1.75 -24.49 9.91
N THR A 69 -1.13 -24.06 8.82
CA THR A 69 -0.16 -22.97 8.82
C THR A 69 -0.54 -21.93 7.77
N LEU A 70 -0.22 -20.67 8.06
CA LEU A 70 -0.29 -19.56 7.11
C LEU A 70 1.13 -19.10 6.77
N SER A 71 1.41 -18.97 5.48
CA SER A 71 2.68 -18.51 4.94
C SER A 71 2.48 -17.19 4.21
N ASP A 72 2.94 -16.10 4.83
CA ASP A 72 2.93 -14.77 4.22
C ASP A 72 4.21 -14.56 3.38
N ILE A 73 4.07 -14.33 2.08
CA ILE A 73 5.18 -14.00 1.18
C ILE A 73 5.32 -12.48 1.11
N VAL A 74 6.49 -11.97 1.48
CA VAL A 74 6.77 -10.52 1.47
C VAL A 74 8.13 -10.23 0.85
N THR A 75 8.31 -9.02 0.32
CA THR A 75 9.64 -8.52 -0.03
C THR A 75 10.52 -8.43 1.22
N SER A 76 11.80 -8.75 1.06
CA SER A 76 12.78 -8.72 2.13
C SER A 76 14.09 -8.17 1.61
N ALA A 77 14.32 -6.88 1.87
CA ALA A 77 15.60 -6.25 1.61
C ALA A 77 16.74 -6.97 2.37
N PRO A 78 17.90 -7.21 1.73
CA PRO A 78 19.06 -7.79 2.38
C PRO A 78 19.45 -7.04 3.67
N LYS A 79 19.88 -7.81 4.69
CA LYS A 79 20.40 -7.23 5.93
C LYS A 79 21.64 -6.40 5.63
N ARG A 80 21.78 -5.31 6.36
CA ARG A 80 22.81 -4.29 6.09
C ARG A 80 23.93 -4.43 7.09
N ARG A 81 25.18 -4.30 6.64
CA ARG A 81 26.33 -4.02 7.53
C ARG A 81 26.60 -2.51 7.62
N ARG A 82 26.54 -1.76 6.50
CA ARG A 82 26.64 -0.27 6.39
C ARG A 82 25.89 0.19 5.10
N GLY A 83 25.42 1.45 4.98
CA GLY A 83 24.82 2.01 3.73
C GLY A 83 23.42 2.65 3.87
N GLY A 84 22.72 3.04 2.76
CA GLY A 84 21.31 3.53 2.69
C GLY A 84 20.25 2.51 2.18
N LYS A 85 19.10 2.33 2.86
CA LYS A 85 18.26 1.09 2.86
C LYS A 85 17.74 0.73 1.45
N ILE A 86 17.89 -0.53 1.01
CA ILE A 86 17.14 -1.03 -0.15
C ILE A 86 15.66 -0.97 0.21
N LEU A 87 14.90 -0.23 -0.58
CA LEU A 87 13.46 -0.08 -0.38
C LEU A 87 12.72 -1.27 -1.01
N ASP A 88 11.50 -1.55 -0.54
CA ASP A 88 10.64 -2.54 -1.19
C ASP A 88 10.48 -2.22 -2.68
N ASP A 89 10.34 -0.94 -3.00
CA ASP A 89 10.09 -0.45 -4.35
C ASP A 89 11.29 -0.71 -5.27
N ASP A 90 12.54 -0.63 -4.77
CA ASP A 90 13.73 -1.01 -5.53
C ASP A 90 13.72 -2.50 -5.91
N ILE A 91 13.21 -3.37 -5.01
CA ILE A 91 13.09 -4.80 -5.29
C ILE A 91 12.06 -5.03 -6.40
N TYR A 92 10.91 -4.36 -6.32
CA TYR A 92 9.91 -4.47 -7.38
C TYR A 92 10.42 -3.93 -8.73
N ASP A 93 11.22 -2.86 -8.73
CA ASP A 93 11.83 -2.31 -9.94
C ASP A 93 12.86 -3.27 -10.54
N ALA A 94 13.69 -3.89 -9.70
CA ALA A 94 14.73 -4.83 -10.14
C ALA A 94 14.18 -6.19 -10.62
N PHE A 95 13.03 -6.64 -10.09
CA PHE A 95 12.54 -8.00 -10.29
C PHE A 95 11.10 -8.01 -10.83
N PRO A 96 10.90 -8.01 -12.16
CA PRO A 96 9.56 -8.02 -12.76
C PRO A 96 8.69 -9.20 -12.30
N LYS A 97 9.29 -10.36 -12.05
CA LYS A 97 8.56 -11.56 -11.59
C LYS A 97 8.08 -11.42 -10.15
N ILE A 98 8.76 -10.64 -9.31
CA ILE A 98 8.23 -10.24 -8.00
C ILE A 98 7.02 -9.32 -8.18
N ARG A 99 7.03 -8.36 -9.12
CA ARG A 99 5.84 -7.52 -9.43
C ARG A 99 4.64 -8.36 -9.85
N THR A 100 4.86 -9.41 -10.63
CA THR A 100 3.80 -10.29 -11.11
C THR A 100 3.26 -11.21 -10.01
N TYR A 101 4.12 -11.88 -9.24
CA TYR A 101 3.70 -12.99 -8.38
C TYR A 101 3.71 -12.69 -6.87
N VAL A 102 4.16 -11.51 -6.45
CA VAL A 102 4.20 -11.11 -5.02
C VAL A 102 3.43 -9.82 -4.81
N PRO A 103 2.10 -9.88 -4.70
CA PRO A 103 1.28 -8.72 -4.38
C PRO A 103 1.56 -8.23 -2.95
N ARG A 104 1.03 -7.05 -2.63
CA ARG A 104 1.13 -6.47 -1.27
C ARG A 104 0.07 -7.07 -0.34
N GLY A 105 0.20 -8.38 -0.12
CA GLY A 105 -0.77 -9.21 0.60
C GLY A 105 -0.85 -10.57 -0.07
N CYS A 106 0.13 -11.43 0.19
CA CYS A 106 0.21 -12.76 -0.40
C CYS A 106 0.26 -13.81 0.72
N CYS A 107 -0.84 -14.54 0.91
CA CYS A 107 -0.99 -15.51 1.98
C CYS A 107 -1.39 -16.88 1.42
N ILE A 108 -0.63 -17.90 1.82
CA ILE A 108 -0.86 -19.29 1.45
C ILE A 108 -1.18 -20.08 2.71
N LEU A 109 -2.31 -20.77 2.68
CA LEU A 109 -2.72 -21.72 3.69
C LEU A 109 -2.15 -23.09 3.32
N HIS A 110 -1.57 -23.77 4.30
CA HIS A 110 -1.23 -25.19 4.20
C HIS A 110 -1.98 -25.93 5.30
N LEU A 111 -2.79 -26.91 4.90
CA LEU A 111 -3.56 -27.76 5.80
C LEU A 111 -3.05 -29.19 5.68
N LYS A 112 -2.86 -29.84 6.82
CA LYS A 112 -2.51 -31.25 6.92
C LYS A 112 -3.40 -31.91 7.97
N SER A 113 -4.05 -32.99 7.58
CA SER A 113 -4.85 -33.86 8.44
C SER A 113 -4.59 -35.32 8.06
N GLU A 114 -5.22 -36.27 8.75
CA GLU A 114 -5.17 -37.68 8.35
C GLU A 114 -5.87 -37.94 6.99
N LYS A 115 -6.90 -37.14 6.67
CA LYS A 115 -7.72 -37.32 5.47
C LYS A 115 -7.13 -36.65 4.24
N GLU A 116 -6.51 -35.48 4.42
CA GLU A 116 -6.05 -34.66 3.33
C GLU A 116 -4.88 -33.75 3.72
N SER A 117 -4.07 -33.40 2.72
CA SER A 117 -2.97 -32.45 2.83
C SER A 117 -2.90 -31.62 1.56
N PHE A 118 -3.02 -30.30 1.66
CA PHE A 118 -2.98 -29.41 0.49
C PHE A 118 -2.50 -28.00 0.87
N SER A 119 -2.08 -27.23 -0.13
CA SER A 119 -1.87 -25.79 0.01
C SER A 119 -2.78 -25.00 -0.93
N LYS A 120 -3.23 -23.84 -0.46
CA LYS A 120 -4.12 -22.96 -1.21
C LYS A 120 -3.71 -21.51 -1.03
N ILE A 121 -3.69 -20.76 -2.13
CA ILE A 121 -3.59 -19.30 -2.09
C ILE A 121 -4.92 -18.79 -1.55
N VAL A 122 -4.89 -18.18 -0.37
CA VAL A 122 -6.10 -17.70 0.31
C VAL A 122 -6.23 -16.19 0.24
N VAL A 123 -5.12 -15.47 0.07
CA VAL A 123 -5.11 -14.04 -0.23
C VAL A 123 -4.05 -13.78 -1.29
N PHE A 124 -4.47 -13.20 -2.41
CA PHE A 124 -3.61 -12.66 -3.45
C PHE A 124 -4.07 -11.22 -3.76
N ALA A 125 -3.71 -10.30 -2.87
CA ALA A 125 -4.20 -8.92 -2.91
C ALA A 125 -3.71 -8.14 -4.16
N MET A 126 -4.01 -6.85 -4.20
CA MET A 126 -3.58 -5.99 -5.31
C MET A 126 -2.05 -6.01 -5.50
N LYS A 127 -1.63 -6.03 -6.76
CA LYS A 127 -0.22 -5.93 -7.14
C LYS A 127 0.39 -4.61 -6.68
N LYS A 128 1.72 -4.57 -6.54
CA LYS A 128 2.41 -3.30 -6.31
C LYS A 128 2.14 -2.40 -7.51
N PHE A 129 1.78 -1.17 -7.22
CA PHE A 129 1.78 -0.07 -8.18
C PHE A 129 2.50 1.13 -7.57
N THR A 130 2.82 2.09 -8.42
CA THR A 130 3.61 3.27 -8.05
C THR A 130 2.99 4.51 -8.72
N GLY A 131 3.44 5.69 -8.33
CA GLY A 131 2.95 6.95 -8.89
C GLY A 131 3.96 7.60 -9.81
N GLY A 132 3.52 8.67 -10.47
CA GLY A 132 4.39 9.50 -11.28
C GLY A 132 5.28 10.43 -10.45
N PRO A 133 5.98 11.36 -11.11
CA PRO A 133 6.74 12.43 -10.47
C PRO A 133 6.00 13.09 -9.30
N GLY A 134 6.63 13.06 -8.12
CA GLY A 134 6.11 13.65 -6.87
C GLY A 134 5.21 12.75 -6.02
N ASP A 135 4.84 11.55 -6.48
CA ASP A 135 3.97 10.62 -5.73
C ASP A 135 4.73 9.58 -4.91
N ASP A 136 5.88 9.17 -5.43
CA ASP A 136 6.91 8.40 -4.76
C ASP A 136 8.15 9.29 -4.67
N ASP A 137 8.89 9.24 -3.57
CA ASP A 137 9.94 10.22 -3.23
C ASP A 137 11.17 10.22 -4.18
N ASP A 138 11.04 9.60 -5.36
CA ASP A 138 12.07 9.43 -6.38
C ASP A 138 11.59 9.97 -7.74
N MET A 139 12.42 10.79 -8.37
CA MET A 139 12.23 11.32 -9.71
C MET A 139 13.19 10.58 -10.63
N THR A 140 12.73 9.59 -11.40
CA THR A 140 13.60 8.97 -12.40
C THR A 140 12.79 8.64 -13.65
N LYS A 141 12.92 9.50 -14.66
CA LYS A 141 12.67 9.12 -16.05
C LYS A 141 13.79 8.20 -16.49
N LEU A 142 13.46 7.12 -17.19
CA LEU A 142 14.43 6.11 -17.61
C LEU A 142 14.38 5.98 -19.13
N LEU A 143 15.55 5.89 -19.76
CA LEU A 143 15.66 5.58 -21.19
C LEU A 143 15.51 4.07 -21.36
N GLU A 144 14.55 3.60 -22.16
CA GLU A 144 14.41 2.17 -22.48
C GLU A 144 14.77 1.95 -23.96
N GLU A 145 15.59 0.93 -24.21
CA GLU A 145 15.85 0.42 -25.57
C GLU A 145 14.69 -0.50 -25.94
N GLU A 146 13.93 -0.19 -27.01
CA GLU A 146 12.88 -1.09 -27.48
C GLU A 146 13.52 -2.30 -28.18
N GLU A 147 13.32 -3.51 -27.65
CA GLU A 147 13.59 -4.75 -28.39
C GLU A 147 12.50 -4.91 -29.46
N GLU A 148 12.73 -4.39 -30.66
CA GLU A 148 11.84 -4.58 -31.79
C GLU A 148 11.86 -6.07 -32.20
N HIS A 149 10.72 -6.75 -32.07
CA HIS A 149 10.56 -8.13 -32.50
C HIS A 149 10.62 -8.23 -34.03
N GLY A 150 11.83 -8.39 -34.57
CA GLY A 150 12.07 -8.82 -35.95
C GLY A 150 12.49 -7.69 -36.89
N ASP A 151 13.75 -7.79 -37.33
CA ASP A 151 14.43 -7.03 -38.37
C ASP A 151 14.86 -5.56 -38.08
N ALA A 152 16.18 -5.42 -37.90
CA ALA A 152 17.04 -4.29 -38.24
C ALA A 152 16.82 -2.92 -37.58
N THR A 153 17.62 -2.69 -36.51
CA THR A 153 18.37 -1.45 -36.26
C THR A 153 17.59 -0.14 -36.33
N SER A 154 16.65 0.07 -35.41
CA SER A 154 16.30 1.42 -34.99
C SER A 154 16.67 1.60 -33.51
N ASP A 155 17.77 2.31 -33.23
CA ASP A 155 18.19 2.73 -31.88
C ASP A 155 17.26 3.84 -31.35
N VAL A 156 15.94 3.61 -31.37
CA VAL A 156 14.98 4.58 -30.85
C VAL A 156 14.85 4.34 -29.34
N GLN A 157 15.63 5.08 -28.56
CA GLN A 157 15.45 5.13 -27.11
C GLN A 157 14.18 5.93 -26.80
N LYS A 158 13.17 5.28 -26.22
CA LYS A 158 11.96 5.95 -25.73
C LYS A 158 12.12 6.23 -24.23
N GLU A 159 11.88 7.47 -23.82
CA GLU A 159 11.74 7.78 -22.39
C GLU A 159 10.48 7.11 -21.86
N ARG A 160 10.64 6.38 -20.75
CA ARG A 160 9.53 5.72 -20.07
C ARG A 160 9.49 6.14 -18.61
N GLU A 161 8.30 6.44 -18.10
CA GLU A 161 8.14 6.76 -16.68
C GLU A 161 8.20 5.48 -15.83
N ARG A 162 8.81 5.57 -14.63
CA ARG A 162 8.99 4.43 -13.70
C ARG A 162 7.69 3.63 -13.47
N TRP A 163 6.54 4.30 -13.39
CA TRP A 163 5.27 3.64 -13.09
C TRP A 163 4.74 2.76 -14.21
N GLU A 164 5.11 3.05 -15.46
CA GLU A 164 4.64 2.27 -16.60
C GLU A 164 5.18 0.85 -16.58
N PHE A 165 6.35 0.63 -15.96
CA PHE A 165 6.94 -0.70 -15.78
C PHE A 165 6.11 -1.61 -14.85
N TYR A 166 5.14 -1.06 -14.14
CA TYR A 166 4.22 -1.81 -13.28
C TYR A 166 2.95 -2.25 -14.01
N PHE A 167 2.79 -1.89 -15.28
CA PHE A 167 1.65 -2.30 -16.08
C PHE A 167 1.90 -3.70 -16.68
N ALA A 168 0.82 -4.46 -16.81
CA ALA A 168 0.81 -5.73 -17.52
C ALA A 168 0.86 -5.56 -19.05
N LYS A 169 0.41 -4.41 -19.57
CA LYS A 169 0.46 -4.02 -20.98
C LYS A 169 0.92 -2.56 -21.12
N LYS A 170 1.21 -2.07 -22.33
CA LYS A 170 1.61 -0.67 -22.50
C LYS A 170 0.44 0.27 -22.10
N PRO A 171 0.67 1.39 -21.40
CA PRO A 171 -0.41 2.31 -21.03
C PRO A 171 -1.22 2.83 -22.23
N GLU A 172 -0.61 2.93 -23.41
CA GLU A 172 -1.25 3.33 -24.66
C GLU A 172 -2.34 2.35 -25.14
N GLU A 173 -2.35 1.11 -24.64
CA GLU A 173 -3.41 0.13 -24.90
C GLU A 173 -4.67 0.37 -24.03
N SER A 174 -4.63 1.38 -23.15
CA SER A 174 -5.77 1.71 -22.30
C SER A 174 -6.83 2.47 -23.09
N LYS A 175 -8.07 2.01 -23.01
CA LYS A 175 -9.25 2.68 -23.56
C LYS A 175 -9.77 3.75 -22.62
N TYR A 176 -9.74 3.48 -21.31
CA TYR A 176 -10.27 4.39 -20.31
C TYR A 176 -9.55 4.23 -18.97
N ILE A 177 -9.68 5.27 -18.13
CA ILE A 177 -9.18 5.29 -16.76
C ILE A 177 -10.39 5.28 -15.82
N LEU A 178 -10.36 4.41 -14.82
CA LEU A 178 -11.24 4.51 -13.67
C LEU A 178 -10.51 5.22 -12.53
N ASN A 179 -10.96 6.42 -12.19
CA ASN A 179 -10.47 7.19 -11.07
C ASN A 179 -11.21 6.79 -9.80
N THR A 180 -10.47 6.36 -8.78
CA THR A 180 -11.01 6.02 -7.46
C THR A 180 -10.38 6.86 -6.37
N SER A 181 -11.09 7.07 -5.27
CA SER A 181 -10.51 7.75 -4.09
C SER A 181 -9.37 6.91 -3.52
N LYS A 182 -8.22 7.55 -3.30
CA LYS A 182 -7.14 6.95 -2.53
C LYS A 182 -7.39 7.24 -1.05
N GLU A 183 -8.05 6.32 -0.39
CA GLU A 183 -8.28 6.37 1.05
C GLU A 183 -6.96 6.37 1.84
N ASN A 184 -6.94 7.04 3.01
CA ASN A 184 -5.73 7.26 3.80
C ASN A 184 -5.68 6.40 5.09
N GLY A 185 -5.78 5.09 4.96
CA GLY A 185 -5.81 4.14 6.07
C GLY A 185 -4.69 3.09 6.01
N GLU A 186 -5.03 1.90 6.49
CA GLU A 186 -4.18 0.70 6.41
C GLU A 186 -4.81 -0.31 5.46
N ALA A 187 -4.00 -0.98 4.63
CA ALA A 187 -4.49 -2.05 3.78
C ALA A 187 -5.06 -3.20 4.62
N ALA A 188 -6.27 -3.63 4.29
CA ALA A 188 -6.99 -4.70 4.95
C ALA A 188 -7.49 -5.73 3.93
N HIS A 189 -7.38 -7.01 4.28
CA HIS A 189 -7.79 -8.12 3.44
C HIS A 189 -8.80 -9.00 4.16
N LEU A 190 -9.78 -9.48 3.40
CA LEU A 190 -10.72 -10.50 3.82
C LEU A 190 -10.75 -11.60 2.78
N SER A 191 -10.68 -12.84 3.25
CA SER A 191 -10.98 -14.03 2.47
C SER A 191 -11.70 -15.04 3.35
N GLN A 192 -12.16 -16.14 2.77
CA GLN A 192 -12.69 -17.25 3.53
C GLN A 192 -12.25 -18.59 2.95
N PHE A 193 -12.33 -19.61 3.80
CA PHE A 193 -11.96 -20.96 3.49
C PHE A 193 -12.94 -21.92 4.19
N ARG A 194 -13.35 -23.00 3.53
CA ARG A 194 -14.25 -24.01 4.10
C ARG A 194 -13.51 -25.34 4.26
N TYR A 195 -13.63 -25.95 5.43
CA TYR A 195 -13.09 -27.26 5.75
C TYR A 195 -14.08 -28.02 6.62
N ASP A 196 -14.40 -29.25 6.22
CA ASP A 196 -15.39 -30.11 6.89
C ASP A 196 -16.73 -29.38 7.14
N ASN A 197 -17.23 -28.68 6.11
CA ASN A 197 -18.43 -27.83 6.15
C ASN A 197 -18.40 -26.67 7.17
N VAL A 198 -17.24 -26.40 7.78
CA VAL A 198 -17.03 -25.26 8.66
C VAL A 198 -16.38 -24.12 7.88
N GLN A 199 -16.93 -22.93 8.01
CA GLN A 199 -16.39 -21.71 7.43
C GLN A 199 -15.35 -21.09 8.36
N TYR A 200 -14.21 -20.74 7.78
CA TYR A 200 -13.11 -20.03 8.42
C TYR A 200 -12.86 -18.71 7.70
N TYR A 201 -12.66 -17.65 8.46
CA TYR A 201 -12.42 -16.30 7.98
C TYR A 201 -10.95 -15.98 8.05
N ILE A 202 -10.42 -15.40 6.99
CA ILE A 202 -9.02 -15.00 6.90
C ILE A 202 -8.98 -13.48 6.83
N PHE A 203 -8.42 -12.89 7.87
CA PHE A 203 -8.22 -11.45 7.98
C PHE A 203 -6.74 -11.14 7.84
N GLY A 204 -6.41 -10.00 7.27
CA GLY A 204 -5.02 -9.57 7.29
C GLY A 204 -4.79 -8.12 6.96
N SER A 205 -3.54 -7.76 7.17
CA SER A 205 -2.93 -6.52 6.73
C SER A 205 -2.06 -6.80 5.49
N LYS A 206 -1.32 -5.79 5.03
CA LYS A 206 -0.33 -5.92 3.95
C LYS A 206 0.59 -7.15 4.06
N ASN A 207 1.06 -7.49 5.26
CA ASN A 207 2.18 -8.43 5.44
C ASN A 207 1.90 -9.59 6.42
N VAL A 208 0.76 -9.57 7.10
CA VAL A 208 0.43 -10.55 8.15
C VAL A 208 -1.05 -10.85 8.08
N HIS A 209 -1.37 -12.14 8.04
CA HIS A 209 -2.74 -12.65 8.06
C HIS A 209 -2.96 -13.59 9.26
N LEU A 210 -4.22 -13.75 9.64
CA LEU A 210 -4.70 -14.66 10.67
C LEU A 210 -5.98 -15.34 10.18
N ILE A 211 -6.31 -16.47 10.78
CA ILE A 211 -7.50 -17.25 10.46
C ILE A 211 -8.30 -17.50 11.73
N VAL A 212 -9.61 -17.34 11.66
CA VAL A 212 -10.52 -17.57 12.79
C VAL A 212 -11.77 -18.27 12.31
N LYS A 213 -12.38 -19.04 13.20
CA LYS A 213 -13.72 -19.59 13.03
C LYS A 213 -14.74 -18.70 13.73
N GLU A 214 -14.43 -18.25 14.94
CA GLU A 214 -15.31 -17.45 15.79
C GLU A 214 -14.57 -16.27 16.45
N LYS A 215 -15.34 -15.32 16.98
CA LYS A 215 -14.81 -14.08 17.58
C LYS A 215 -13.81 -14.32 18.71
N GLN A 216 -14.00 -15.40 19.48
CA GLN A 216 -13.13 -15.78 20.59
C GLN A 216 -11.73 -16.17 20.13
N ASP A 217 -11.58 -16.65 18.89
CA ASP A 217 -10.29 -17.10 18.34
C ASP A 217 -9.27 -15.97 18.22
N LEU A 218 -9.72 -14.72 18.04
CA LEU A 218 -8.83 -13.56 17.97
C LEU A 218 -7.93 -13.44 19.21
N LYS A 219 -8.44 -13.82 20.39
CA LYS A 219 -7.69 -13.79 21.65
C LYS A 219 -6.53 -14.79 21.69
N LYS A 220 -6.52 -15.79 20.79
CA LYS A 220 -5.46 -16.80 20.70
C LYS A 220 -4.20 -16.27 20.01
N TYR A 221 -4.31 -15.15 19.29
CA TYR A 221 -3.19 -14.48 18.64
C TYR A 221 -2.61 -13.41 19.57
N THR A 222 -1.52 -13.72 20.27
CA THR A 222 -0.91 -12.81 21.27
C THR A 222 0.40 -12.16 20.79
N ALA A 223 1.01 -12.68 19.73
CA ALA A 223 2.29 -12.18 19.25
C ALA A 223 2.15 -10.80 18.59
N GLN A 224 3.08 -9.89 18.90
CA GLN A 224 3.09 -8.49 18.43
C GLN A 224 2.93 -8.34 16.91
N ARG A 225 3.42 -9.32 16.13
CA ARG A 225 3.29 -9.33 14.67
C ARG A 225 1.84 -9.25 14.18
N TYR A 226 0.88 -9.74 14.96
CA TYR A 226 -0.53 -9.80 14.57
C TYR A 226 -1.28 -8.51 14.90
N MET A 227 -0.67 -7.53 15.58
CA MET A 227 -1.36 -6.33 16.08
C MET A 227 -2.22 -5.63 15.02
N THR A 228 -1.68 -5.36 13.82
CA THR A 228 -2.46 -4.70 12.75
C THR A 228 -3.58 -5.60 12.22
N ALA A 229 -3.29 -6.88 11.99
CA ALA A 229 -4.30 -7.84 11.53
C ALA A 229 -5.42 -8.06 12.57
N LEU A 230 -5.08 -8.03 13.86
CA LEU A 230 -6.04 -8.09 14.96
C LEU A 230 -6.91 -6.85 15.02
N MET A 231 -6.36 -5.64 14.92
CA MET A 231 -7.17 -4.42 14.85
C MET A 231 -8.15 -4.47 13.68
N ILE A 232 -7.70 -4.93 12.51
CA ILE A 232 -8.54 -5.10 11.32
C ILE A 232 -9.63 -6.14 11.59
N ALA A 233 -9.29 -7.34 12.08
CA ALA A 233 -10.26 -8.39 12.34
C ALA A 233 -11.26 -7.97 13.44
N GLU A 234 -10.80 -7.27 14.47
CA GLU A 234 -11.62 -6.82 15.58
C GLU A 234 -12.64 -5.77 15.17
N ALA A 235 -12.30 -4.83 14.31
CA ALA A 235 -13.27 -3.86 13.84
C ALA A 235 -14.18 -4.43 12.71
N MET A 236 -13.73 -5.43 11.93
CA MET A 236 -14.55 -6.07 10.89
C MET A 236 -15.55 -7.08 11.45
N LYS A 237 -15.22 -7.74 12.58
CA LYS A 237 -15.98 -8.91 13.06
C LYS A 237 -17.46 -8.62 13.30
N ASP A 238 -17.81 -7.43 13.79
CA ASP A 238 -19.21 -7.12 14.11
C ASP A 238 -20.04 -6.91 12.83
N GLN A 239 -19.40 -6.55 11.71
CA GLN A 239 -20.05 -6.47 10.40
C GLN A 239 -20.10 -7.83 9.69
N ILE A 240 -19.04 -8.64 9.84
CA ILE A 240 -18.82 -9.85 9.04
C ILE A 240 -19.37 -11.12 9.69
N MET A 241 -19.25 -11.23 11.01
CA MET A 241 -19.58 -12.45 11.76
C MET A 241 -20.99 -12.41 12.36
N ASP A 242 -21.78 -11.39 12.01
CA ASP A 242 -23.20 -11.37 12.35
C ASP A 242 -23.97 -12.32 11.43
N ALA A 243 -24.26 -13.52 11.94
CA ALA A 243 -24.97 -14.56 11.19
C ALA A 243 -26.40 -14.16 10.75
N SER A 244 -26.97 -13.09 11.33
CA SER A 244 -28.27 -12.56 10.90
C SER A 244 -28.17 -11.69 9.64
N ASN A 245 -26.96 -11.27 9.26
CA ASN A 245 -26.72 -10.42 8.11
C ASN A 245 -26.63 -11.23 6.81
N GLN A 246 -27.79 -11.55 6.23
CA GLN A 246 -27.90 -12.30 4.96
C GLN A 246 -27.11 -11.67 3.80
N ASN A 247 -26.99 -10.33 3.78
CA ASN A 247 -26.24 -9.61 2.76
C ASN A 247 -24.75 -9.90 2.87
N MET A 248 -24.23 -10.00 4.09
CA MET A 248 -22.84 -10.37 4.33
C MET A 248 -22.59 -11.85 4.02
N THR A 249 -23.54 -12.74 4.31
CA THR A 249 -23.47 -14.15 3.89
C THR A 249 -23.28 -14.25 2.37
N LYS A 250 -24.09 -13.51 1.58
CA LYS A 250 -23.93 -13.44 0.12
C LYS A 250 -22.54 -12.94 -0.31
N PHE A 251 -22.03 -11.90 0.34
CA PHE A 251 -20.69 -11.39 0.07
C PHE A 251 -19.61 -12.43 0.32
N LEU A 252 -19.71 -13.14 1.45
CA LEU A 252 -18.78 -14.20 1.80
C LEU A 252 -18.89 -15.37 0.81
N ASP A 253 -20.08 -15.88 0.53
CA ASP A 253 -20.32 -16.94 -0.45
C ASP A 253 -19.68 -16.57 -1.80
N HIS A 254 -19.86 -15.33 -2.25
CA HIS A 254 -19.22 -14.83 -3.47
C HIS A 254 -17.69 -14.93 -3.44
N LEU A 255 -17.04 -14.65 -2.30
CA LEU A 255 -15.58 -14.85 -2.14
C LEU A 255 -15.19 -16.33 -2.28
N HIS A 256 -15.98 -17.24 -1.70
CA HIS A 256 -15.71 -18.67 -1.75
C HIS A 256 -15.91 -19.25 -3.14
N ASP A 257 -17.07 -19.00 -3.74
CA ASP A 257 -17.51 -19.60 -4.99
C ASP A 257 -16.63 -19.18 -6.18
N HIS A 258 -16.03 -17.98 -6.11
CA HIS A 258 -15.14 -17.45 -7.15
C HIS A 258 -13.66 -17.54 -6.80
N ASP A 259 -13.31 -18.12 -5.65
CA ASP A 259 -11.95 -18.19 -5.10
C ASP A 259 -11.23 -16.83 -5.09
N ARG A 260 -11.85 -15.86 -4.42
CA ARG A 260 -11.42 -14.46 -4.36
C ARG A 260 -11.11 -14.02 -2.93
N ASN A 261 -10.29 -13.00 -2.82
CA ASN A 261 -10.20 -12.16 -1.62
C ASN A 261 -10.73 -10.76 -1.91
N ALA A 262 -11.25 -10.10 -0.88
CA ALA A 262 -11.61 -8.69 -0.92
C ALA A 262 -10.48 -7.82 -0.34
N CYS A 263 -10.21 -6.70 -1.00
CA CYS A 263 -9.28 -5.67 -0.55
C CYS A 263 -10.06 -4.46 -0.03
N PHE A 264 -9.67 -3.97 1.13
CA PHE A 264 -10.26 -2.82 1.80
C PHE A 264 -9.17 -1.83 2.24
N GLU A 265 -9.55 -0.57 2.41
CA GLU A 265 -8.83 0.35 3.28
C GLU A 265 -9.49 0.37 4.66
N PHE A 266 -8.71 0.15 5.72
CA PHE A 266 -9.13 0.30 7.11
C PHE A 266 -8.80 1.70 7.62
N LEU A 267 -9.84 2.50 7.85
CA LEU A 267 -9.75 3.86 8.35
C LEU A 267 -9.84 3.86 9.88
N ASN A 268 -8.70 3.83 10.54
CA ASN A 268 -8.64 3.72 12.00
C ASN A 268 -8.66 5.10 12.68
N VAL A 269 -9.73 5.41 13.43
CA VAL A 269 -9.85 6.70 14.14
C VAL A 269 -8.76 6.90 15.19
N ALA A 270 -8.24 5.81 15.76
CA ALA A 270 -7.15 5.83 16.73
C ALA A 270 -5.77 6.05 16.09
N TYR A 271 -5.64 5.74 14.79
CA TYR A 271 -4.39 5.82 14.05
C TYR A 271 -4.62 6.48 12.67
N GLN A 272 -4.55 7.80 12.64
CA GLN A 272 -4.74 8.63 11.45
C GLN A 272 -3.39 9.06 10.88
N HIS A 273 -3.22 8.90 9.56
CA HIS A 273 -1.97 9.28 8.90
C HIS A 273 -1.90 10.78 8.63
N VAL A 274 -2.70 11.29 7.70
CA VAL A 274 -2.68 12.70 7.24
C VAL A 274 -4.09 13.27 7.11
N GLU A 275 -5.03 12.49 6.59
CA GLU A 275 -6.44 12.90 6.53
C GLU A 275 -7.07 12.92 7.92
N PHE A 276 -7.90 13.93 8.16
CA PHE A 276 -8.65 14.04 9.40
C PHE A 276 -9.94 13.23 9.28
N PHE A 277 -10.10 12.24 10.15
CA PHE A 277 -11.33 11.46 10.25
C PHE A 277 -12.28 12.12 11.25
N ASP A 278 -13.44 12.54 10.76
CA ASP A 278 -14.50 13.23 11.51
C ASP A 278 -15.57 12.28 12.05
N PHE A 279 -15.41 10.98 11.84
CA PHE A 279 -16.30 9.93 12.33
C PHE A 279 -15.82 9.32 13.65
N GLU A 280 -16.77 8.78 14.43
CA GLU A 280 -16.50 8.28 15.79
C GLU A 280 -15.90 6.86 15.84
N LYS A 281 -16.17 6.04 14.83
CA LYS A 281 -15.78 4.62 14.79
C LYS A 281 -15.00 4.32 13.52
N SER A 282 -13.96 3.50 13.65
CA SER A 282 -13.17 3.04 12.52
C SER A 282 -14.04 2.37 11.45
N LYS A 283 -13.69 2.57 10.19
CA LYS A 283 -14.48 2.13 9.03
C LYS A 283 -13.66 1.29 8.06
N TYR A 284 -14.35 0.60 7.17
CA TYR A 284 -13.78 -0.09 6.02
C TYR A 284 -14.32 0.51 4.74
N ARG A 285 -13.43 0.69 3.78
CA ARG A 285 -13.79 1.05 2.42
C ARG A 285 -13.40 -0.10 1.51
N PHE A 286 -14.38 -0.82 0.98
CA PHE A 286 -14.13 -1.84 -0.03
C PHE A 286 -13.55 -1.18 -1.28
N ILE A 287 -12.44 -1.73 -1.76
CA ILE A 287 -11.72 -1.23 -2.94
C ILE A 287 -12.04 -2.13 -4.13
N THR A 288 -11.76 -3.44 -4.01
CA THR A 288 -11.91 -4.38 -5.14
C THR A 288 -11.79 -5.83 -4.67
N PHE A 289 -12.14 -6.77 -5.54
CA PHE A 289 -11.77 -8.18 -5.38
C PHE A 289 -10.45 -8.48 -6.09
N CYS A 290 -9.76 -9.53 -5.65
CA CYS A 290 -8.62 -10.11 -6.36
C CYS A 290 -8.80 -11.63 -6.44
N GLU A 291 -8.31 -12.21 -7.53
CA GLU A 291 -8.46 -13.65 -7.81
C GLU A 291 -7.28 -14.43 -7.24
N ASN A 292 -7.56 -15.50 -6.49
CA ASN A 292 -6.51 -16.34 -5.91
C ASN A 292 -5.92 -17.35 -6.92
N GLN A 293 -6.53 -17.46 -8.11
CA GLN A 293 -6.12 -18.42 -9.15
C GLN A 293 -5.51 -17.75 -10.39
N LYS A 294 -5.86 -16.49 -10.69
CA LYS A 294 -5.33 -15.76 -11.87
C LYS A 294 -4.28 -14.75 -11.44
N LEU A 295 -3.09 -15.25 -11.11
CA LEU A 295 -2.02 -14.49 -10.46
C LEU A 295 -1.42 -13.39 -11.35
N THR A 296 -1.65 -13.44 -12.65
CA THR A 296 -1.14 -12.46 -13.62
C THR A 296 -2.02 -11.21 -13.74
N THR A 297 -3.26 -11.23 -13.25
CA THR A 297 -4.19 -10.08 -13.29
C THR A 297 -3.83 -9.00 -12.26
N MET A 298 -4.17 -7.72 -12.53
CA MET A 298 -3.91 -6.61 -11.61
C MET A 298 -4.91 -6.57 -10.45
N CYS A 299 -6.18 -6.83 -10.77
CA CYS A 299 -7.33 -6.98 -9.87
C CYS A 299 -8.43 -7.73 -10.63
N SER A 300 -9.58 -7.99 -9.97
CA SER A 300 -10.73 -8.62 -10.64
C SER A 300 -11.29 -7.73 -11.76
N ASN A 301 -11.69 -8.35 -12.86
CA ASN A 301 -12.46 -7.72 -13.93
C ASN A 301 -13.84 -7.25 -13.45
N ASN A 302 -14.52 -6.41 -14.24
CA ASN A 302 -15.82 -5.82 -13.92
C ASN A 302 -15.78 -4.96 -12.64
N PHE A 303 -14.75 -4.12 -12.50
CA PHE A 303 -14.46 -3.38 -11.26
C PHE A 303 -15.68 -2.63 -10.69
N GLU A 304 -16.40 -1.87 -11.53
CA GLU A 304 -17.57 -1.10 -11.09
C GLU A 304 -18.73 -1.99 -10.64
N GLN A 305 -18.94 -3.14 -11.29
CA GLN A 305 -19.95 -4.11 -10.88
C GLN A 305 -19.59 -4.74 -9.52
N ASN A 306 -18.30 -4.96 -9.27
CA ASN A 306 -17.83 -5.47 -7.97
C ASN A 306 -18.05 -4.44 -6.86
N LEU A 307 -17.84 -3.15 -7.13
CA LEU A 307 -18.20 -2.10 -6.18
C LEU A 307 -19.70 -2.11 -5.88
N GLU A 308 -20.54 -2.19 -6.92
CA GLU A 308 -22.00 -2.20 -6.74
C GLU A 308 -22.48 -3.44 -5.99
N PHE A 309 -21.90 -4.61 -6.29
CA PHE A 309 -22.15 -5.82 -5.54
C PHE A 309 -21.79 -5.65 -4.05
N ALA A 310 -20.61 -5.10 -3.75
CA ALA A 310 -20.21 -4.83 -2.37
C ALA A 310 -21.18 -3.86 -1.66
N ARG A 311 -21.62 -2.79 -2.33
CA ARG A 311 -22.64 -1.86 -1.79
C ARG A 311 -23.96 -2.56 -1.51
N SER A 312 -24.42 -3.42 -2.43
CA SER A 312 -25.64 -4.22 -2.24
C SER A 312 -25.54 -5.18 -1.04
N CYS A 313 -24.31 -5.55 -0.67
CA CYS A 313 -24.01 -6.33 0.52
C CYS A 313 -23.88 -5.49 1.81
N GLY A 314 -24.11 -4.18 1.74
CA GLY A 314 -24.04 -3.25 2.87
C GLY A 314 -22.63 -2.71 3.17
N LEU A 315 -21.66 -2.90 2.28
CA LEU A 315 -20.31 -2.38 2.45
C LEU A 315 -20.18 -0.95 1.93
N GLU A 316 -19.50 -0.11 2.70
CA GLU A 316 -19.00 1.18 2.25
C GLU A 316 -17.87 0.95 1.22
N THR A 317 -17.92 1.60 0.05
CA THR A 317 -16.90 1.45 -1.01
C THR A 317 -16.10 2.72 -1.24
N THR A 318 -14.96 2.62 -1.93
CA THR A 318 -14.31 3.77 -2.55
C THR A 318 -15.23 4.40 -3.61
N THR A 319 -15.00 5.69 -3.92
CA THR A 319 -15.67 6.32 -5.07
C THR A 319 -15.08 5.80 -6.37
N SER A 320 -15.84 5.82 -7.46
CA SER A 320 -15.36 5.48 -8.79
C SER A 320 -15.96 6.41 -9.85
N GLN A 321 -15.13 6.89 -10.76
CA GLN A 321 -15.56 7.68 -11.91
C GLN A 321 -14.73 7.33 -13.14
N ARG A 322 -15.40 7.08 -14.26
CA ARG A 322 -14.77 6.70 -15.52
C ARG A 322 -14.39 7.94 -16.34
N PHE A 323 -13.19 7.93 -16.93
CA PHE A 323 -12.67 8.97 -17.80
C PHE A 323 -12.09 8.34 -19.08
N PRO A 324 -12.32 8.94 -20.27
CA PRO A 324 -11.56 8.59 -21.47
C PRO A 324 -10.05 8.78 -21.27
N ILE A 325 -9.23 7.95 -21.90
CA ILE A 325 -7.76 8.00 -21.74
C ILE A 325 -7.18 9.36 -22.18
N GLU A 326 -7.81 10.02 -23.14
CA GLU A 326 -7.41 11.33 -23.67
C GLU A 326 -7.55 12.45 -22.63
N GLN A 327 -8.31 12.23 -21.56
CA GLN A 327 -8.50 13.18 -20.46
C GLN A 327 -7.50 12.99 -19.31
N GLN A 328 -6.51 12.09 -19.46
CA GLN A 328 -5.58 11.75 -18.39
C GLN A 328 -4.88 12.98 -17.78
N ASP A 329 -4.35 13.88 -18.60
CA ASP A 329 -3.57 15.02 -18.11
C ASP A 329 -4.44 16.02 -17.34
N GLU A 330 -5.67 16.27 -17.81
CA GLU A 330 -6.63 17.11 -17.09
C GLU A 330 -7.09 16.46 -15.78
N LEU A 331 -7.28 15.13 -15.80
CA LEU A 331 -7.55 14.36 -14.59
C LEU A 331 -6.39 14.46 -13.59
N PHE A 332 -5.14 14.40 -14.04
CA PHE A 332 -3.96 14.55 -13.17
C PHE A 332 -3.92 15.93 -12.49
N LYS A 333 -4.16 17.01 -13.24
CA LYS A 333 -4.24 18.38 -12.71
C LYS A 333 -5.39 18.49 -11.69
N LEU A 334 -6.57 17.96 -12.04
CA LEU A 334 -7.73 17.94 -11.15
C LEU A 334 -7.42 17.24 -9.82
N ILE A 335 -6.75 16.09 -9.86
CA ILE A 335 -6.36 15.37 -8.65
C ILE A 335 -5.34 16.17 -7.84
N ARG A 336 -4.34 16.80 -8.48
CA ARG A 336 -3.30 17.58 -7.80
C ARG A 336 -3.89 18.77 -7.02
N ARG A 337 -4.96 19.39 -7.54
CA ARG A 337 -5.72 20.48 -6.89
C ARG A 337 -6.64 20.04 -5.75
N GLY A 338 -6.85 18.74 -5.56
CA GLY A 338 -7.71 18.24 -4.49
C GLY A 338 -7.22 18.68 -3.10
N TYR A 339 -8.16 18.86 -2.18
CA TYR A 339 -7.90 19.21 -0.79
C TYR A 339 -8.55 18.20 0.17
N GLY A 340 -7.95 18.02 1.36
CA GLY A 340 -8.50 17.18 2.43
C GLY A 340 -8.45 15.67 2.18
N LYS A 341 -7.87 15.23 1.06
CA LYS A 341 -7.72 13.82 0.67
C LYS A 341 -6.33 13.51 0.14
N GLU A 342 -5.90 12.27 0.24
CA GLU A 342 -4.59 11.81 -0.20
C GLU A 342 -4.45 11.93 -1.71
N GLY A 343 -5.51 11.57 -2.45
CA GLY A 343 -5.58 11.68 -3.89
C GLY A 343 -6.42 10.57 -4.49
N SER A 344 -5.87 9.93 -5.53
CA SER A 344 -6.57 8.93 -6.33
C SER A 344 -5.71 7.72 -6.65
N VAL A 345 -6.37 6.58 -6.82
CA VAL A 345 -5.82 5.42 -7.53
C VAL A 345 -6.53 5.33 -8.88
N LEU A 346 -5.74 5.30 -9.94
CA LEU A 346 -6.17 5.27 -11.33
C LEU A 346 -5.96 3.86 -11.86
N TYR A 347 -7.05 3.24 -12.29
CA TYR A 347 -7.05 1.91 -12.90
C TYR A 347 -7.19 2.06 -14.41
N TYR A 348 -6.28 1.45 -15.15
CA TYR A 348 -6.22 1.55 -16.60
C TYR A 348 -6.82 0.29 -17.21
N PHE A 349 -7.83 0.47 -18.06
CA PHE A 349 -8.58 -0.64 -18.66
C PHE A 349 -8.43 -0.64 -20.17
N ASP A 350 -8.23 -1.82 -20.75
CA ASP A 350 -8.17 -2.03 -22.20
C ASP A 350 -9.57 -2.20 -22.81
N GLU A 351 -9.63 -2.51 -24.11
CA GLU A 351 -10.89 -2.73 -24.83
C GLU A 351 -11.69 -3.95 -24.32
N SER A 352 -11.02 -4.89 -23.66
CA SER A 352 -11.60 -6.13 -23.11
C SER A 352 -11.98 -5.99 -21.63
N ASP A 353 -12.06 -4.75 -21.12
CA ASP A 353 -12.37 -4.44 -19.72
C ASP A 353 -11.41 -5.11 -18.71
N GLN A 354 -10.17 -5.38 -19.15
CA GLN A 354 -9.12 -5.91 -18.27
C GLN A 354 -8.35 -4.76 -17.65
N CYS A 355 -8.12 -4.79 -16.34
CA CYS A 355 -7.21 -3.84 -15.71
C CYS A 355 -5.77 -4.18 -16.08
N ILE A 356 -5.16 -3.38 -16.94
CA ILE A 356 -3.79 -3.57 -17.44
C ILE A 356 -2.75 -2.80 -16.61
N GLY A 357 -3.19 -1.88 -15.76
CA GLY A 357 -2.28 -1.09 -14.94
C GLY A 357 -2.97 -0.31 -13.85
N MET A 358 -2.19 0.07 -12.84
CA MET A 358 -2.62 0.94 -11.76
C MET A 358 -1.57 2.00 -11.52
N MET A 359 -2.00 3.23 -11.25
CA MET A 359 -1.15 4.33 -10.83
C MET A 359 -1.79 5.07 -9.65
N LYS A 360 -0.98 5.59 -8.73
CA LYS A 360 -1.47 6.57 -7.75
C LYS A 360 -1.08 7.98 -8.13
N LYS A 361 -1.99 8.93 -7.89
CA LYS A 361 -1.75 10.36 -8.02
C LYS A 361 -2.23 11.04 -6.74
N LYS A 362 -1.33 11.72 -6.03
CA LYS A 362 -1.64 12.39 -4.76
C LYS A 362 -2.03 13.85 -4.96
N THR A 363 -2.74 14.44 -4.01
CA THR A 363 -2.95 15.89 -3.98
C THR A 363 -1.65 16.60 -3.61
N ALA A 364 -1.46 17.85 -4.06
CA ALA A 364 -0.33 18.68 -3.61
C ALA A 364 -0.40 18.92 -2.10
N TRP A 365 -1.62 19.11 -1.58
CA TRP A 365 -1.92 19.21 -0.15
C TRP A 365 -1.35 18.03 0.64
N TYR A 366 -1.72 16.80 0.27
CA TYR A 366 -1.29 15.62 1.00
C TYR A 366 0.23 15.48 1.00
N VAL A 367 0.89 15.69 -0.14
CA VAL A 367 2.35 15.54 -0.23
C VAL A 367 3.06 16.54 0.68
N CYS A 368 2.59 17.78 0.74
CA CYS A 368 3.17 18.81 1.61
C CYS A 368 2.89 18.53 3.10
N VAL A 369 1.65 18.24 3.47
CA VAL A 369 1.27 17.96 4.87
C VAL A 369 1.96 16.68 5.38
N ARG A 370 2.06 15.63 4.55
CA ARG A 370 2.82 14.43 4.88
C ARG A 370 4.30 14.72 5.12
N ALA A 371 4.92 15.55 4.28
CA ALA A 371 6.32 15.93 4.44
C ALA A 371 6.55 16.67 5.77
N ILE A 372 5.62 17.55 6.17
CA ILE A 372 5.65 18.21 7.48
C ILE A 372 5.55 17.18 8.59
N ARG A 373 4.55 16.28 8.54
CA ARG A 373 4.34 15.22 9.52
C ARG A 373 5.60 14.39 9.76
N GLU A 374 6.26 13.92 8.71
CA GLU A 374 7.42 13.03 8.84
C GLU A 374 8.59 13.69 9.58
N LYS A 375 8.81 15.01 9.37
CA LYS A 375 9.83 15.76 10.12
C LYS A 375 9.39 16.02 11.56
N ILE A 376 8.12 16.34 11.78
CA ILE A 376 7.55 16.61 13.11
C ILE A 376 7.54 15.36 13.98
N ARG A 377 7.14 14.20 13.45
CA ARG A 377 7.14 12.92 14.16
C ARG A 377 8.52 12.55 14.72
N SER A 378 9.56 12.75 13.92
CA SER A 378 10.94 12.52 14.34
C SER A 378 11.40 13.50 15.42
N TYR A 379 10.85 14.71 15.42
CA TYR A 379 11.15 15.75 16.40
C TYR A 379 10.40 15.52 17.73
N SER A 380 9.10 15.20 17.68
CA SER A 380 8.28 14.96 18.87
C SER A 380 8.81 13.81 19.73
N PHE A 381 9.29 12.73 19.11
CA PHE A 381 9.94 11.63 19.84
C PHE A 381 11.23 12.04 20.55
N LYS A 382 11.98 13.01 20.02
CA LYS A 382 13.15 13.55 20.71
C LYS A 382 12.71 14.46 21.86
N CYS A 383 11.70 15.28 21.66
CA CYS A 383 11.14 16.10 22.73
C CYS A 383 10.63 15.25 23.91
N SER A 384 9.99 14.10 23.65
CA SER A 384 9.53 13.21 24.74
C SER A 384 10.64 12.59 25.57
N LYS A 385 11.89 12.59 25.08
CA LYS A 385 13.07 12.16 25.81
C LYS A 385 13.78 13.28 26.60
N GLY A 386 13.16 14.46 26.72
CA GLY A 386 13.81 15.65 27.30
C GLY A 386 14.98 16.16 26.46
N GLU A 387 15.02 15.74 25.19
CA GLU A 387 16.06 16.08 24.24
C GLU A 387 15.67 17.31 23.41
N ASP A 388 14.73 18.12 23.87
CA ASP A 388 14.30 19.33 23.18
C ASP A 388 15.29 20.48 23.41
N SER A 389 15.76 21.08 22.31
CA SER A 389 16.59 22.28 22.37
C SER A 389 16.23 23.20 21.21
N GLU A 390 16.51 24.49 21.38
CA GLU A 390 16.26 25.49 20.34
C GLU A 390 17.06 25.19 19.06
N ALA A 391 18.29 24.70 19.21
CA ALA A 391 19.12 24.26 18.10
C ALA A 391 18.47 23.11 17.30
N LYS A 392 17.83 22.14 17.99
CA LYS A 392 17.11 21.03 17.34
C LYS A 392 15.84 21.51 16.64
N ALA A 393 15.08 22.42 17.25
CA ALA A 393 13.92 23.04 16.61
C ALA A 393 14.33 23.76 15.31
N ASN A 394 15.38 24.57 15.36
CA ASN A 394 15.92 25.28 14.20
C ASN A 394 16.46 24.32 13.12
N SER A 395 17.07 23.21 13.51
CA SER A 395 17.47 22.15 12.57
C SER A 395 16.27 21.52 11.85
N VAL A 396 15.16 21.27 12.54
CA VAL A 396 13.91 20.76 11.94
C VAL A 396 13.32 21.79 10.99
N LYS A 397 13.22 23.05 11.40
CA LYS A 397 12.77 24.18 10.57
C LYS A 397 13.58 24.30 9.26
N LYS A 398 14.91 24.22 9.34
CA LYS A 398 15.79 24.23 8.15
C LYS A 398 15.49 23.05 7.21
N ARG A 399 15.34 21.84 7.76
CA ARG A 399 15.01 20.65 6.96
C ARG A 399 13.63 20.72 6.31
N LEU A 400 12.64 21.30 7.00
CA LEU A 400 11.31 21.52 6.44
C LEU A 400 11.35 22.42 5.20
N LYS A 401 12.07 23.55 5.26
CA LYS A 401 12.26 24.44 4.09
C LYS A 401 12.86 23.68 2.90
N VAL A 402 13.91 22.90 3.13
CA VAL A 402 14.56 22.09 2.09
C VAL A 402 13.59 21.05 1.52
N THR A 403 12.88 20.32 2.38
CA THR A 403 11.95 19.28 1.94
C THR A 403 10.78 19.86 1.16
N ILE A 404 10.19 20.99 1.56
CA ILE A 404 9.10 21.64 0.81
C ILE A 404 9.61 22.13 -0.55
N ALA A 405 10.81 22.72 -0.61
CA ALA A 405 11.42 23.10 -1.90
C ALA A 405 11.67 21.89 -2.81
N GLN A 406 12.07 20.73 -2.25
CA GLN A 406 12.16 19.49 -3.02
C GLN A 406 10.79 19.06 -3.56
N LYS A 407 9.73 19.11 -2.73
CA LYS A 407 8.36 18.78 -3.19
C LYS A 407 7.88 19.72 -4.29
N GLN A 408 8.22 21.01 -4.20
CA GLN A 408 7.94 21.99 -5.26
C GLN A 408 8.54 21.54 -6.59
N ASN A 409 9.82 21.18 -6.60
CA ASN A 409 10.51 20.75 -7.81
C ASN A 409 9.91 19.46 -8.40
N TRP A 410 9.37 18.59 -7.55
CA TRP A 410 8.79 17.31 -7.99
C TRP A 410 7.37 17.45 -8.54
N ILE A 411 6.55 18.29 -7.90
CA ILE A 411 5.13 18.45 -8.24
C ILE A 411 4.92 19.58 -9.24
N GLY A 412 5.80 20.59 -9.26
CA GLY A 412 5.71 21.75 -10.13
C GLY A 412 4.83 22.88 -9.60
N PHE A 413 4.60 22.99 -8.29
CA PHE A 413 3.76 24.06 -7.72
C PHE A 413 4.45 25.42 -7.59
N SER A 414 3.66 26.48 -7.47
CA SER A 414 4.13 27.87 -7.44
C SER A 414 5.04 28.22 -6.25
N ASP A 415 5.90 29.22 -6.41
CA ASP A 415 6.73 29.74 -5.31
C ASP A 415 5.90 30.27 -4.14
N GLN A 416 4.71 30.79 -4.44
CA GLN A 416 3.74 31.22 -3.44
C GLN A 416 3.26 30.04 -2.59
N CYS A 417 2.82 28.94 -3.23
CA CYS A 417 2.40 27.73 -2.51
C CYS A 417 3.54 27.14 -1.66
N LYS A 418 4.79 27.13 -2.16
CA LYS A 418 5.97 26.78 -1.33
C LYS A 418 6.05 27.64 -0.09
N GLN A 419 5.96 28.97 -0.24
CA GLN A 419 6.14 29.87 0.88
C GLN A 419 4.99 29.77 1.89
N ASP A 420 3.77 29.53 1.43
CA ASP A 420 2.60 29.34 2.30
C ASP A 420 2.74 28.07 3.14
N TYR A 421 3.16 26.94 2.56
CA TYR A 421 3.46 25.75 3.36
C TYR A 421 4.62 25.95 4.33
N ILE A 422 5.66 26.72 3.97
CA ILE A 422 6.72 27.08 4.91
C ILE A 422 6.16 27.92 6.06
N ASN A 423 5.30 28.90 5.76
CA ASN A 423 4.65 29.76 6.76
C ASN A 423 3.76 28.97 7.72
N LEU A 424 3.17 27.85 7.29
CA LEU A 424 2.44 26.93 8.17
C LEU A 424 3.38 26.02 8.98
N ALA A 425 4.41 25.46 8.33
CA ALA A 425 5.26 24.44 8.92
C ALA A 425 6.14 24.98 10.05
N LEU A 426 6.68 26.20 9.93
CA LEU A 426 7.63 26.73 10.92
C LEU A 426 6.95 27.04 12.28
N PRO A 427 5.82 27.75 12.35
CA PRO A 427 5.12 27.96 13.62
C PRO A 427 4.58 26.65 14.21
N PHE A 428 4.28 25.65 13.38
CA PHE A 428 3.84 24.35 13.87
C PHE A 428 4.94 23.62 14.65
N VAL A 429 6.21 23.74 14.27
CA VAL A 429 7.35 23.20 15.06
C VAL A 429 7.32 23.76 16.49
N ASP A 430 7.10 25.06 16.62
CA ASP A 430 7.06 25.75 17.92
C ASP A 430 5.81 25.35 18.71
N TYR A 431 4.67 25.22 18.03
CA TYR A 431 3.44 24.72 18.61
C TYR A 431 3.59 23.31 19.20
N ILE A 432 4.28 22.40 18.49
CA ILE A 432 4.57 21.06 18.98
C ILE A 432 5.48 21.09 20.21
N LYS A 433 6.56 21.89 20.16
CA LYS A 433 7.48 22.05 21.30
C LYS A 433 6.74 22.54 22.55
N GLN A 434 5.97 23.62 22.42
CA GLN A 434 5.19 24.20 23.52
C GLN A 434 4.10 23.24 24.01
N GLY A 435 3.40 22.57 23.09
CA GLY A 435 2.34 21.62 23.42
C GLY A 435 2.84 20.42 24.21
N LEU A 436 4.01 19.86 23.84
CA LEU A 436 4.64 18.77 24.60
C LEU A 436 5.15 19.24 25.97
N THR A 437 5.77 20.42 26.04
CA THR A 437 6.27 21.02 27.30
C THR A 437 5.12 21.27 28.28
N ASN A 438 4.01 21.83 27.79
CA ASN A 438 2.84 22.16 28.58
C ASN A 438 1.88 20.97 28.74
N LYS A 439 2.25 19.78 28.28
CA LYS A 439 1.42 18.55 28.33
C LYS A 439 0.02 18.73 27.72
N LYS A 440 -0.13 19.59 26.71
CA LYS A 440 -1.38 19.74 25.93
C LYS A 440 -1.71 18.47 25.13
N PHE A 441 -0.68 17.71 24.76
CA PHE A 441 -0.73 16.40 24.12
C PHE A 441 0.60 15.68 24.36
N ASN A 442 0.66 14.38 24.09
CA ASN A 442 1.89 13.58 24.16
C ASN A 442 2.46 13.28 22.77
N HIS A 443 3.62 12.64 22.71
CA HIS A 443 4.28 12.33 21.43
C HIS A 443 3.56 11.26 20.59
N GLU A 444 2.83 10.34 21.22
CA GLU A 444 2.01 9.32 20.56
C GLU A 444 0.85 9.99 19.81
N GLN A 445 0.17 10.97 20.42
CA GLN A 445 -0.86 11.76 19.74
C GLN A 445 -0.32 12.52 18.52
N VAL A 446 0.89 13.08 18.60
CA VAL A 446 1.53 13.72 17.42
C VAL A 446 1.84 12.71 16.32
N HIS A 447 2.08 11.45 16.68
CA HIS A 447 2.51 10.39 15.78
C HIS A 447 1.32 9.66 15.12
N GLU A 448 0.36 9.26 15.96
CA GLU A 448 -0.79 8.41 15.66
C GLU A 448 -2.06 9.22 15.37
N GLN A 449 -2.16 10.44 15.87
CA GLN A 449 -3.30 11.35 15.65
C GLN A 449 -2.84 12.69 15.09
N TYR A 450 -1.83 12.66 14.21
CA TYR A 450 -1.26 13.86 13.58
C TYR A 450 -2.33 14.83 13.05
N PRO A 451 -3.36 14.39 12.30
CA PRO A 451 -4.36 15.28 11.73
C PRO A 451 -5.19 16.01 12.79
N VAL A 452 -5.43 15.38 13.95
CA VAL A 452 -6.11 15.99 15.10
C VAL A 452 -5.26 17.14 15.68
N VAL A 453 -3.96 16.90 15.86
CA VAL A 453 -3.02 17.92 16.39
C VAL A 453 -2.82 19.06 15.38
N TRP A 454 -2.72 18.73 14.10
CA TRP A 454 -2.60 19.69 13.00
C TRP A 454 -3.84 20.57 12.87
N ASN A 455 -5.04 19.98 12.86
CA ASN A 455 -6.30 20.71 12.79
C ASN A 455 -6.49 21.63 14.00
N LYS A 456 -6.10 21.19 15.20
CA LYS A 456 -6.10 22.03 16.41
C LYS A 456 -5.17 23.24 16.27
N PHE A 457 -3.97 23.06 15.73
CA PHE A 457 -3.04 24.15 15.44
C PHE A 457 -3.65 25.17 14.48
N LEU A 458 -4.19 24.70 13.35
CA LEU A 458 -4.82 25.57 12.35
C LEU A 458 -5.96 26.39 12.96
N LYS A 459 -6.84 25.76 13.76
CA LYS A 459 -7.94 26.43 14.47
C LYS A 459 -7.44 27.45 15.50
N GLU A 460 -6.50 27.08 16.38
CA GLU A 460 -5.97 27.99 17.42
C GLU A 460 -5.23 29.19 16.82
N LYS A 461 -4.60 29.02 15.65
CA LYS A 461 -3.87 30.09 14.96
C LYS A 461 -4.67 30.81 13.88
N LYS A 462 -5.92 30.40 13.63
CA LYS A 462 -6.79 30.92 12.56
C LYS A 462 -6.10 30.85 11.19
N LEU A 463 -5.48 29.72 10.89
CA LEU A 463 -4.78 29.44 9.64
C LEU A 463 -5.57 28.41 8.81
N SER A 464 -5.29 28.35 7.51
CA SER A 464 -5.79 27.30 6.60
C SER A 464 -4.61 26.65 5.90
N ASP A 465 -4.72 25.34 5.68
CA ASP A 465 -3.82 24.57 4.81
C ASP A 465 -4.43 24.27 3.44
N GLU A 466 -5.60 24.81 3.14
CA GLU A 466 -6.18 24.86 1.79
C GLU A 466 -5.45 25.94 0.98
N ILE A 467 -4.36 25.53 0.33
CA ILE A 467 -3.47 26.40 -0.46
C ILE A 467 -3.61 26.06 -1.93
N ASP A 468 -3.90 27.06 -2.76
CA ASP A 468 -3.84 26.91 -4.22
C ASP A 468 -2.38 26.81 -4.68
N CYS A 469 -2.05 25.66 -5.26
CA CYS A 469 -0.71 25.36 -5.72
C CYS A 469 -0.49 25.60 -7.21
N GLY A 470 -1.53 25.98 -7.96
CA GLY A 470 -1.43 26.32 -9.38
C GLY A 470 -0.98 25.15 -10.28
N VAL A 471 -1.29 23.92 -9.87
CA VAL A 471 -0.86 22.66 -10.53
C VAL A 471 -1.97 21.95 -11.29
#